data_AF-A0A4V4LD23-F1
#
_entry.id   AF-A0A4V4LD23-F1
#
_cell.length_a   1.000
_cell.length_b   1.000
_cell.length_c   1.000
_cell.angle_alpha   90.00
_cell.angle_beta   90.00
_cell.angle_gamma   90.00
#
_symmetry.space_group_name_H-M   'P 1'
#
loop_
_entity.id
_entity.type
_entity.pdbx_description
1 polymer ?
#
loop_
_entity_poly.entity_id
_entity_poly.type
_entity_poly.pdbx_seq_one_letter_code
_entity_poly.pdbx_strand_id
1 'polypeptide(L)'
;MFYLSERKGLECLALWDRPWDEDIFQKISSEQPHPFDDLRDITLCLKPPAIPFALPLLKNITRINLEIEGDGGAAPEHLATMISLQDMCIRFCDATELPVDGLLAMRSLTNLTRFCFMGHELQSHFSNDNLKSLLSALRQLETFDFPVQCPLSFSALLSISKNCRSIGAITLRGAYDPQRLAEEAEPMFPELQVLVIKGDGSEEIPPRRLDATEIARLICCHEPKLDDLELTDPRLQDVVEAYD
;
A
#
# COMPACT_ATOMS: atom_id res chain seq x y z
N MET A 1 28.15 2.19 2.55
CA MET A 1 27.37 1.01 2.97
C MET A 1 28.16 0.09 3.90
N PHE A 2 29.21 -0.60 3.45
CA PHE A 2 29.94 -1.60 4.26
C PHE A 2 30.43 -1.10 5.64
N TYR A 3 31.02 0.09 5.73
CA TYR A 3 31.42 0.63 7.04
C TYR A 3 30.25 1.10 7.92
N LEU A 4 29.09 1.36 7.31
CA LEU A 4 27.90 1.82 8.03
C LEU A 4 27.16 0.64 8.66
N SER A 5 27.25 -0.56 8.09
CA SER A 5 26.57 -1.74 8.61
C SER A 5 27.12 -2.25 9.95
N GLU A 6 28.35 -1.91 10.33
CA GLU A 6 28.92 -2.22 11.65
C GLU A 6 28.72 -1.11 12.67
N ARG A 7 28.17 0.04 12.25
CA ARG A 7 28.08 1.22 13.10
C ARG A 7 27.01 1.01 14.17
N LYS A 8 27.46 0.82 15.41
CA LYS A 8 26.58 0.79 16.59
C LYS A 8 25.84 2.11 16.77
N GLY A 9 24.58 2.02 17.17
CA GLY A 9 23.67 3.14 17.36
C GLY A 9 23.23 3.83 16.07
N LEU A 10 23.48 3.24 14.89
CA LEU A 10 22.94 3.74 13.64
C LEU A 10 21.48 3.29 13.50
N GLU A 11 20.55 4.13 13.92
CA GLU A 11 19.11 3.83 13.88
C GLU A 11 18.44 4.19 12.55
N CYS A 12 18.99 5.18 11.83
CA CYS A 12 18.44 5.66 10.56
C CYS A 12 19.53 5.77 9.49
N LEU A 13 19.21 5.33 8.26
CA LEU A 13 20.11 5.42 7.12
C LEU A 13 19.34 5.77 5.84
N ALA A 14 19.72 6.84 5.15
CA ALA A 14 19.14 7.23 3.88
C ALA A 14 20.21 7.30 2.78
N LEU A 15 20.04 6.49 1.73
CA LEU A 15 20.94 6.38 0.59
C LEU A 15 20.11 6.31 -0.70
N TRP A 16 19.91 7.47 -1.32
CA TRP A 16 19.00 7.70 -2.46
C TRP A 16 19.73 8.32 -3.67
N ASP A 17 21.05 8.48 -3.56
CA ASP A 17 21.89 9.13 -4.57
C ASP A 17 22.08 8.27 -5.82
N ARG A 18 21.94 6.94 -5.69
CA ARG A 18 22.08 5.98 -6.79
C ARG A 18 21.42 4.64 -6.47
N PRO A 19 21.02 3.87 -7.49
CA PRO A 19 20.59 2.49 -7.32
C PRO A 19 21.78 1.59 -6.92
N TRP A 20 21.64 0.85 -5.82
CA TRP A 20 22.65 -0.11 -5.37
C TRP A 20 22.47 -1.48 -6.04
N ASP A 21 23.58 -2.10 -6.39
CA ASP A 21 23.66 -3.47 -6.93
C ASP A 21 23.91 -4.51 -5.83
N GLU A 22 23.95 -5.79 -6.21
CA GLU A 22 24.07 -6.92 -5.27
C GLU A 22 25.46 -7.02 -4.62
N ASP A 23 26.53 -6.59 -5.30
CA ASP A 23 27.92 -6.81 -4.90
C ASP A 23 28.18 -6.33 -3.46
N ILE A 24 27.68 -5.14 -3.12
CA ILE A 24 27.89 -4.57 -1.78
C ILE A 24 27.15 -5.35 -0.70
N PHE A 25 25.95 -5.85 -0.99
CA PHE A 25 25.12 -6.58 -0.01
C PHE A 25 25.62 -8.01 0.16
N GLN A 26 26.08 -8.66 -0.92
CA GLN A 26 26.78 -9.94 -0.84
C GLN A 26 28.06 -9.83 0.00
N LYS A 27 28.81 -8.75 -0.18
CA LYS A 27 30.00 -8.49 0.64
C LYS A 27 29.64 -8.30 2.12
N ILE A 28 28.64 -7.47 2.43
CA ILE A 28 28.17 -7.27 3.81
C ILE A 28 27.71 -8.59 4.41
N SER A 29 26.90 -9.36 3.68
CA SER A 29 26.38 -10.64 4.15
C SER A 29 27.46 -11.69 4.42
N SER A 30 28.59 -11.65 3.71
CA SER A 30 29.66 -12.64 3.85
C SER A 30 30.72 -12.25 4.89
N GLU A 31 30.97 -10.95 5.08
CA GLU A 31 32.03 -10.47 5.96
C GLU A 31 31.51 -9.98 7.33
N GLN A 32 30.21 -9.69 7.47
CA GLN A 32 29.66 -9.11 8.69
C GLN A 32 28.59 -10.01 9.32
N PRO A 33 28.80 -10.50 10.55
CA PRO A 33 27.86 -11.42 11.20
C PRO A 33 26.56 -10.73 11.66
N HIS A 34 26.63 -9.43 11.96
CA HIS A 34 25.56 -8.65 12.58
C HIS A 34 25.40 -7.28 11.90
N PRO A 35 25.10 -7.24 10.59
CA PRO A 35 24.97 -5.99 9.87
C PRO A 35 23.67 -5.29 10.26
N PHE A 36 23.75 -3.98 10.50
CA PHE A 36 22.60 -3.11 10.74
C PHE A 36 21.74 -3.49 11.96
N ASP A 37 22.33 -4.09 12.99
CA ASP A 37 21.61 -4.57 14.19
C ASP A 37 20.72 -3.50 14.85
N ASP A 38 21.19 -2.24 14.90
CA ASP A 38 20.48 -1.13 15.53
C ASP A 38 19.55 -0.38 14.55
N LEU A 39 19.60 -0.70 13.25
CA LEU A 39 18.90 0.06 12.22
C LEU A 39 17.39 -0.22 12.28
N ARG A 40 16.60 0.85 12.24
CA ARG A 40 15.12 0.82 12.31
C ARG A 40 14.48 1.51 11.12
N ASP A 41 15.10 2.56 10.60
CA ASP A 41 14.61 3.33 9.47
C ASP A 41 15.63 3.27 8.33
N ILE A 42 15.16 2.89 7.14
CA ILE A 42 16.01 2.88 5.97
C ILE A 42 15.32 3.45 4.73
N THR A 43 16.04 4.31 4.02
CA THR A 43 15.70 4.74 2.66
C THR A 43 16.77 4.27 1.70
N LEU A 44 16.40 3.49 0.68
CA LEU A 44 17.32 2.95 -0.33
C LEU A 44 16.76 3.09 -1.74
N CYS A 45 17.67 3.21 -2.72
CA CYS A 45 17.37 2.89 -4.12
C CYS A 45 18.10 1.60 -4.50
N LEU A 46 17.39 0.59 -5.01
CA LEU A 46 17.94 -0.73 -5.35
C LEU A 46 17.69 -1.08 -6.82
N LYS A 47 18.64 -1.82 -7.40
CA LYS A 47 18.37 -2.61 -8.60
C LYS A 47 17.73 -3.95 -8.20
N PRO A 48 16.87 -4.54 -9.05
CA PRO A 48 16.21 -5.81 -8.75
C PRO A 48 17.14 -6.95 -8.28
N PRO A 49 18.34 -7.17 -8.88
CA PRO A 49 19.25 -8.22 -8.40
C PRO A 49 19.72 -8.03 -6.96
N ALA A 50 19.75 -6.80 -6.45
CA ALA A 50 20.18 -6.51 -5.09
C ALA A 50 19.14 -6.89 -4.03
N ILE A 51 17.85 -6.90 -4.37
CA ILE A 51 16.72 -7.15 -3.45
C ILE A 51 16.89 -8.44 -2.61
N PRO A 52 17.16 -9.62 -3.20
CA PRO A 52 17.31 -10.86 -2.45
C PRO A 52 18.53 -10.86 -1.50
N PHE A 53 19.50 -9.97 -1.68
CA PHE A 53 20.66 -9.85 -0.80
C PHE A 53 20.51 -8.72 0.21
N ALA A 54 19.86 -7.62 -0.17
CA ALA A 54 19.71 -6.44 0.66
C ALA A 54 18.65 -6.65 1.76
N LEU A 55 17.43 -7.06 1.38
CA LEU A 55 16.32 -7.12 2.33
C LEU A 55 16.53 -8.11 3.48
N PRO A 56 17.14 -9.30 3.28
CA PRO A 56 17.44 -10.20 4.40
C PRO A 56 18.43 -9.65 5.43
N LEU A 57 19.22 -8.62 5.10
CA LEU A 57 20.13 -7.96 6.05
C LEU A 57 19.41 -6.94 6.93
N LEU A 58 18.15 -6.61 6.61
CA LEU A 58 17.39 -5.51 7.18
C LEU A 58 16.26 -6.00 8.12
N LYS A 59 16.48 -7.11 8.83
CA LYS A 59 15.44 -7.82 9.61
C LYS A 59 14.81 -7.00 10.75
N ASN A 60 15.55 -5.99 11.22
CA ASN A 60 15.20 -5.15 12.37
C ASN A 60 14.49 -3.85 11.98
N ILE A 61 14.33 -3.59 10.68
CA ILE A 61 13.69 -2.39 10.14
C ILE A 61 12.21 -2.35 10.50
N THR A 62 11.77 -1.21 10.99
CA THR A 62 10.37 -0.86 11.24
C THR A 62 9.83 0.10 10.18
N ARG A 63 10.69 0.93 9.56
CA ARG A 63 10.33 1.80 8.44
C ARG A 63 11.23 1.59 7.24
N ILE A 64 10.64 1.31 6.08
CA ILE A 64 11.36 1.23 4.81
C ILE A 64 10.75 2.17 3.77
N ASN A 65 11.61 2.96 3.14
CA ASN A 65 11.31 3.66 1.90
C ASN A 65 12.24 3.14 0.80
N LEU A 66 11.68 2.40 -0.16
CA LEU A 66 12.46 1.72 -1.18
C LEU A 66 12.08 2.24 -2.56
N GLU A 67 13.08 2.68 -3.30
CA GLU A 67 12.98 2.89 -4.74
C GLU A 67 13.58 1.68 -5.47
N ILE A 68 12.90 1.20 -6.50
CA ILE A 68 13.37 0.09 -7.33
C ILE A 68 13.51 0.58 -8.77
N GLU A 69 14.74 0.56 -9.27
CA GLU A 69 15.10 0.93 -10.64
C GLU A 69 15.27 -0.34 -11.48
N GLY A 70 14.29 -0.62 -12.34
CA GLY A 70 14.11 -1.86 -13.08
C GLY A 70 12.85 -2.62 -12.65
N ASP A 71 12.68 -3.84 -13.21
CA ASP A 71 11.55 -4.72 -12.88
C ASP A 71 11.63 -5.22 -11.44
N GLY A 72 10.84 -4.59 -10.57
CA GLY A 72 10.75 -4.91 -9.14
C GLY A 72 9.75 -5.99 -8.79
N GLY A 73 9.23 -6.76 -9.76
CA GLY A 73 8.08 -7.66 -9.56
C GLY A 73 8.23 -8.63 -8.37
N ALA A 74 9.44 -9.12 -8.10
CA ALA A 74 9.72 -10.05 -6.99
C ALA A 74 9.88 -9.39 -5.61
N ALA A 75 9.92 -8.04 -5.53
CA ALA A 75 10.16 -7.32 -4.28
C ALA A 75 9.16 -7.63 -3.16
N PRO A 76 7.83 -7.73 -3.41
CA PRO A 76 6.85 -8.04 -2.37
C PRO A 76 7.13 -9.35 -1.61
N GLU A 77 7.61 -10.39 -2.29
CA GLU A 77 7.92 -11.68 -1.66
C GLU A 77 9.09 -11.54 -0.66
N HIS A 78 10.12 -10.78 -1.02
CA HIS A 78 11.26 -10.54 -0.13
C HIS A 78 10.89 -9.60 1.02
N LEU A 79 10.10 -8.55 0.76
CA LEU A 79 9.59 -7.63 1.79
C LEU A 79 8.73 -8.35 2.82
N ALA A 80 7.96 -9.36 2.42
CA ALA A 80 7.16 -10.18 3.32
C ALA A 80 7.96 -10.89 4.43
N THR A 81 9.29 -11.00 4.30
CA THR A 81 10.15 -11.58 5.34
C THR A 81 10.47 -10.59 6.48
N MET A 82 10.21 -9.30 6.28
CA MET A 82 10.54 -8.23 7.22
C MET A 82 9.40 -8.01 8.24
N ILE A 83 9.14 -9.01 9.08
CA ILE A 83 7.99 -9.07 10.01
C ILE A 83 7.90 -7.93 11.04
N SER A 84 9.00 -7.19 11.24
CA SER A 84 9.07 -6.02 12.12
C SER A 84 8.55 -4.73 11.47
N LEU A 85 8.27 -4.74 10.17
CA LEU A 85 7.82 -3.57 9.43
C LEU A 85 6.49 -3.03 9.96
N GLN A 86 6.48 -1.72 10.15
CA GLN A 86 5.31 -0.92 10.54
C GLN A 86 4.97 0.10 9.44
N ASP A 87 5.97 0.59 8.73
CA ASP A 87 5.82 1.61 7.69
C ASP A 87 6.59 1.20 6.44
N MET A 88 5.87 0.98 5.35
CA MET A 88 6.42 0.55 4.08
C MET A 88 5.93 1.46 2.95
N CYS A 89 6.89 2.06 2.26
CA CYS A 89 6.69 2.84 1.05
C CYS A 89 7.61 2.33 -0.04
N ILE A 90 7.06 1.80 -1.14
CA ILE A 90 7.82 1.24 -2.26
C ILE A 90 7.48 2.00 -3.53
N ARG A 91 8.48 2.56 -4.20
CA ARG A 91 8.34 3.18 -5.52
C ARG A 91 9.00 2.32 -6.58
N PHE A 92 8.21 1.87 -7.54
CA PHE A 92 8.67 1.21 -8.76
C PHE A 92 8.89 2.28 -9.84
N CYS A 93 10.13 2.42 -10.32
CA CYS A 93 10.48 3.40 -11.34
C CYS A 93 10.00 3.01 -12.74
N ASP A 94 9.90 1.71 -12.98
CA ASP A 94 9.58 1.13 -14.28
C ASP A 94 8.24 0.39 -14.25
N ALA A 95 7.68 0.14 -15.43
CA ALA A 95 6.53 -0.72 -15.58
C ALA A 95 6.83 -2.09 -14.96
N THR A 96 5.98 -2.50 -14.02
CA THR A 96 6.25 -3.67 -13.18
C THR A 96 5.00 -4.54 -13.09
N GLU A 97 5.17 -5.82 -13.40
CA GLU A 97 4.16 -6.84 -13.14
C GLU A 97 4.38 -7.41 -11.73
N LEU A 98 3.38 -7.26 -10.87
CA LEU A 98 3.42 -7.74 -9.49
C LEU A 98 2.72 -9.10 -9.40
N PRO A 99 3.45 -10.19 -9.11
CA PRO A 99 2.87 -11.51 -8.96
C PRO A 99 1.91 -11.55 -7.78
N VAL A 100 0.76 -12.21 -7.97
CA VAL A 100 -0.27 -12.35 -6.93
C VAL A 100 0.29 -13.04 -5.68
N ASP A 101 1.11 -14.07 -5.85
CA ASP A 101 1.70 -14.81 -4.72
C ASP A 101 2.65 -13.94 -3.89
N GLY A 102 3.47 -13.13 -4.56
CA GLY A 102 4.34 -12.15 -3.89
C GLY A 102 3.52 -11.10 -3.13
N LEU A 103 2.42 -10.62 -3.71
CA LEU A 103 1.52 -9.69 -3.03
C LEU A 103 0.85 -10.32 -1.80
N LEU A 104 0.39 -11.57 -1.92
CA LEU A 104 -0.23 -12.31 -0.82
C LEU A 104 0.74 -12.73 0.28
N ALA A 105 2.03 -12.84 -0.03
CA ALA A 105 3.07 -13.11 0.97
C ALA A 105 3.11 -12.00 2.03
N MET A 106 2.84 -10.75 1.66
CA MET A 106 2.83 -9.59 2.56
C MET A 106 1.80 -9.68 3.71
N ARG A 107 0.90 -10.66 3.70
CA ARG A 107 0.03 -10.99 4.86
C ARG A 107 0.81 -11.30 6.14
N SER A 108 2.09 -11.67 6.03
CA SER A 108 2.98 -11.84 7.18
C SER A 108 3.27 -10.53 7.93
N LEU A 109 3.09 -9.37 7.30
CA LEU A 109 3.43 -8.04 7.83
C LEU A 109 2.33 -7.51 8.78
N THR A 110 1.96 -8.29 9.78
CA THR A 110 0.82 -8.01 10.67
C THR A 110 0.94 -6.75 11.54
N ASN A 111 2.15 -6.17 11.64
CA ASN A 111 2.42 -4.93 12.36
C ASN A 111 2.34 -3.68 11.47
N LEU A 112 2.01 -3.86 10.18
CA LEU A 112 2.02 -2.77 9.22
C LEU A 112 0.89 -1.78 9.48
N THR A 113 1.27 -0.54 9.72
CA THR A 113 0.40 0.64 9.89
C THR A 113 0.30 1.44 8.60
N ARG A 114 1.37 1.47 7.81
CA ARG A 114 1.39 2.13 6.50
C ARG A 114 1.86 1.18 5.42
N PHE A 115 1.01 1.00 4.42
CA PHE A 115 1.29 0.30 3.18
C PHE A 115 1.15 1.30 2.03
N CYS A 116 2.22 1.54 1.29
CA CYS A 116 2.18 2.43 0.14
C CYS A 116 3.02 1.87 -1.00
N PHE A 117 2.38 1.61 -2.14
CA PHE A 117 3.04 1.37 -3.41
C PHE A 117 2.88 2.59 -4.31
N MET A 118 3.93 2.92 -5.06
CA MET A 118 3.96 4.01 -6.01
C MET A 118 4.55 3.52 -7.33
N GLY A 119 3.99 3.99 -8.44
CA GLY A 119 4.43 3.63 -9.78
C GLY A 119 3.36 3.98 -10.80
N HIS A 120 3.77 4.28 -12.03
CA HIS A 120 2.83 4.69 -13.08
C HIS A 120 2.15 3.51 -13.79
N GLU A 121 2.83 2.35 -13.85
CA GLU A 121 2.40 1.18 -14.63
C GLU A 121 2.57 -0.11 -13.82
N LEU A 122 1.85 -0.20 -12.68
CA LEU A 122 1.79 -1.43 -11.89
C LEU A 122 0.65 -2.32 -12.38
N GLN A 123 1.00 -3.51 -12.86
CA GLN A 123 0.06 -4.51 -13.35
C GLN A 123 0.03 -5.72 -12.42
N SER A 124 -1.14 -6.31 -12.23
CA SER A 124 -1.28 -7.59 -11.53
C SER A 124 -2.62 -8.22 -11.87
N HIS A 125 -2.69 -9.55 -11.85
CA HIS A 125 -3.96 -10.29 -11.87
C HIS A 125 -4.61 -10.34 -10.48
N PHE A 126 -4.42 -9.30 -9.66
CA PHE A 126 -4.86 -9.25 -8.28
C PHE A 126 -6.38 -9.07 -8.21
N SER A 127 -7.06 -10.03 -7.60
CA SER A 127 -8.53 -10.04 -7.51
C SER A 127 -9.05 -9.40 -6.22
N ASN A 128 -10.37 -9.14 -6.18
CA ASN A 128 -11.08 -8.77 -4.96
C ASN A 128 -10.80 -9.71 -3.78
N ASP A 129 -10.81 -11.02 -4.02
CA ASP A 129 -10.63 -12.00 -2.94
C ASP A 129 -9.18 -12.03 -2.45
N ASN A 130 -8.21 -11.72 -3.33
CA ASN A 130 -6.83 -11.51 -2.92
C ASN A 130 -6.70 -10.26 -2.03
N LEU A 131 -7.35 -9.15 -2.42
CA LEU A 131 -7.36 -7.92 -1.62
C LEU A 131 -7.99 -8.13 -0.24
N LYS A 132 -9.15 -8.78 -0.17
CA LYS A 132 -9.78 -9.17 1.10
C LYS A 132 -8.87 -10.04 1.95
N SER A 133 -8.22 -11.03 1.34
CA SER A 133 -7.30 -11.92 2.05
C SER A 133 -6.10 -11.14 2.62
N LEU A 134 -5.52 -10.25 1.82
CA LEU A 134 -4.41 -9.39 2.24
C LEU A 134 -4.80 -8.54 3.46
N LEU A 135 -5.88 -7.77 3.33
CA LEU A 135 -6.29 -6.80 4.36
C LEU A 135 -6.85 -7.45 5.63
N SER A 136 -7.38 -8.68 5.55
CA SER A 136 -7.79 -9.43 6.73
C SER A 136 -6.64 -9.74 7.70
N ALA A 137 -5.41 -9.76 7.19
CA ALA A 137 -4.19 -9.97 7.97
C ALA A 137 -3.56 -8.66 8.47
N LEU A 138 -3.72 -7.56 7.72
CA LEU A 138 -3.10 -6.26 8.01
C LEU A 138 -3.99 -5.36 8.88
N ARG A 139 -4.38 -5.85 10.06
CA ARG A 139 -5.40 -5.22 10.91
C ARG A 139 -4.98 -3.92 11.58
N GLN A 140 -3.69 -3.59 11.55
CA GLN A 140 -3.14 -2.36 12.13
C GLN A 140 -3.05 -1.22 11.11
N LEU A 141 -3.51 -1.42 9.87
CA LEU A 141 -3.41 -0.41 8.83
C LEU A 141 -4.16 0.88 9.19
N GLU A 142 -3.42 1.97 9.09
CA GLU A 142 -3.86 3.36 9.18
C GLU A 142 -3.80 4.02 7.79
N THR A 143 -2.89 3.59 6.91
CA THR A 143 -2.75 4.12 5.55
C THR A 143 -2.58 2.98 4.56
N PHE A 144 -3.41 2.96 3.52
CA PHE A 144 -3.34 1.96 2.45
C PHE A 144 -3.40 2.64 1.08
N ASP A 145 -2.25 2.71 0.40
CA ASP A 145 -2.11 3.19 -0.97
C ASP A 145 -1.66 2.05 -1.87
N PHE A 146 -2.57 1.61 -2.74
CA PHE A 146 -2.39 0.46 -3.61
C PHE A 146 -2.86 0.82 -5.03
N PRO A 147 -1.98 1.39 -5.86
CA PRO A 147 -2.33 1.87 -7.20
C PRO A 147 -2.34 0.75 -8.25
N VAL A 148 -2.35 -0.52 -7.84
CA VAL A 148 -2.51 -1.67 -8.72
C VAL A 148 -3.96 -1.75 -9.15
N GLN A 149 -4.22 -1.89 -10.45
CA GLN A 149 -5.58 -2.10 -10.94
C GLN A 149 -6.14 -3.39 -10.34
N CYS A 150 -7.20 -3.27 -9.56
CA CYS A 150 -8.00 -4.39 -9.11
C CYS A 150 -9.47 -4.05 -9.30
N PRO A 151 -10.34 -5.02 -9.61
CA PRO A 151 -11.77 -4.73 -9.73
C PRO A 151 -12.29 -4.40 -8.35
N LEU A 152 -12.31 -3.13 -7.93
CA LEU A 152 -12.70 -2.77 -6.57
C LEU A 152 -14.21 -3.03 -6.39
N SER A 153 -14.57 -4.10 -5.69
CA SER A 153 -15.97 -4.33 -5.34
C SER A 153 -16.31 -3.64 -4.01
N PHE A 154 -17.57 -3.22 -3.86
CA PHE A 154 -18.09 -2.80 -2.56
C PHE A 154 -17.87 -3.87 -1.47
N SER A 155 -17.94 -5.16 -1.83
CA SER A 155 -17.67 -6.25 -0.89
C SER A 155 -16.22 -6.27 -0.37
N ALA A 156 -15.26 -5.83 -1.20
CA ALA A 156 -13.89 -5.67 -0.77
C ALA A 156 -13.76 -4.47 0.18
N LEU A 157 -14.32 -3.30 -0.17
CA LEU A 157 -14.36 -2.12 0.71
C LEU A 157 -14.99 -2.43 2.07
N LEU A 158 -16.11 -3.15 2.08
CA LEU A 158 -16.76 -3.62 3.32
C LEU A 158 -15.88 -4.58 4.13
N SER A 159 -15.03 -5.35 3.46
CA SER A 159 -14.05 -6.19 4.16
C SER A 159 -12.92 -5.34 4.74
N ILE A 160 -12.48 -4.27 4.06
CA ILE A 160 -11.49 -3.32 4.59
C ILE A 160 -12.05 -2.68 5.85
N SER A 161 -13.26 -2.11 5.78
CA SER A 161 -13.89 -1.39 6.90
C SER A 161 -14.05 -2.25 8.15
N LYS A 162 -14.33 -3.55 7.98
CA LYS A 162 -14.46 -4.52 9.07
C LYS A 162 -13.12 -4.94 9.68
N ASN A 163 -12.06 -5.01 8.88
CA ASN A 163 -10.76 -5.52 9.35
C ASN A 163 -9.78 -4.41 9.78
N CYS A 164 -9.93 -3.19 9.24
CA CYS A 164 -9.02 -2.05 9.42
C CYS A 164 -9.80 -0.81 9.91
N ARG A 165 -10.35 -0.88 11.13
CA ARG A 165 -11.21 0.19 11.69
C ARG A 165 -10.46 1.51 11.95
N SER A 166 -9.14 1.47 12.09
CA SER A 166 -8.28 2.63 12.32
C SER A 166 -7.79 3.30 11.04
N ILE A 167 -8.26 2.85 9.87
CA ILE A 167 -7.76 3.36 8.59
C ILE A 167 -8.15 4.84 8.42
N GLY A 168 -7.13 5.68 8.27
CA GLY A 168 -7.23 7.13 8.09
C GLY A 168 -7.07 7.57 6.64
N ALA A 169 -6.40 6.78 5.80
CA ALA A 169 -6.22 7.11 4.38
C ALA A 169 -6.30 5.86 3.49
N ILE A 170 -7.08 5.94 2.42
CA ILE A 170 -7.22 4.91 1.40
C ILE A 170 -7.02 5.53 0.02
N THR A 171 -6.09 4.95 -0.76
CA THR A 171 -5.92 5.23 -2.19
C THR A 171 -5.98 3.92 -2.96
N LEU A 172 -6.97 3.79 -3.85
CA LEU A 172 -7.20 2.58 -4.64
C LEU A 172 -7.50 2.89 -6.10
N ARG A 173 -7.38 1.87 -6.95
CA ARG A 173 -7.92 1.87 -8.31
C ARG A 173 -9.07 0.88 -8.46
N GLY A 174 -10.10 1.26 -9.23
CA GLY A 174 -11.24 0.41 -9.57
C GLY A 174 -12.58 1.14 -9.53
N ALA A 175 -13.68 0.39 -9.65
CA ALA A 175 -15.04 0.91 -9.49
C ALA A 175 -15.40 1.23 -8.03
N TYR A 176 -16.17 2.29 -7.81
CA TYR A 176 -16.75 2.62 -6.51
C TYR A 176 -18.25 2.86 -6.66
N ASP A 177 -19.05 2.06 -5.97
CA ASP A 177 -20.51 2.21 -5.93
C ASP A 177 -20.95 2.73 -4.55
N PRO A 178 -20.93 4.06 -4.33
CA PRO A 178 -21.25 4.66 -3.03
C PRO A 178 -22.73 4.54 -2.65
N GLN A 179 -23.63 4.19 -3.57
CA GLN A 179 -25.05 4.00 -3.23
C GLN A 179 -25.26 2.81 -2.30
N ARG A 180 -24.35 1.84 -2.35
CA ARG A 180 -24.38 0.65 -1.49
C ARG A 180 -24.05 0.96 -0.05
N LEU A 181 -23.54 2.15 0.26
CA LEU A 181 -23.42 2.63 1.63
C LEU A 181 -24.77 2.58 2.36
N ALA A 182 -25.89 2.82 1.67
CA ALA A 182 -27.23 2.70 2.23
C ALA A 182 -27.62 1.29 2.72
N GLU A 183 -26.85 0.26 2.34
CA GLU A 183 -27.04 -1.13 2.81
C GLU A 183 -26.48 -1.35 4.22
N GLU A 184 -25.58 -0.47 4.68
CA GLU A 184 -24.88 -0.61 5.95
C GLU A 184 -25.48 0.31 7.02
N ALA A 185 -25.66 -0.23 8.23
CA ALA A 185 -26.28 0.51 9.33
C ALA A 185 -25.28 1.34 10.14
N GLU A 186 -24.02 0.93 10.17
CA GLU A 186 -22.95 1.57 10.94
C GLU A 186 -21.95 2.28 10.02
N PRO A 187 -21.25 3.31 10.53
CA PRO A 187 -20.16 3.91 9.79
C PRO A 187 -19.13 2.87 9.36
N MET A 188 -18.81 2.86 8.06
CA MET A 188 -17.84 1.91 7.52
C MET A 188 -16.44 2.31 7.95
N PHE A 189 -16.05 3.57 7.74
CA PHE A 189 -14.70 4.04 8.05
C PHE A 189 -14.74 5.23 9.02
N PRO A 190 -14.89 4.97 10.33
CA PRO A 190 -15.08 6.03 11.33
C PRO A 190 -13.89 6.96 11.51
N GLU A 191 -12.69 6.53 11.11
CA GLU A 191 -11.43 7.28 11.25
C GLU A 191 -10.88 7.83 9.92
N LEU A 192 -11.56 7.56 8.80
CA LEU A 192 -11.06 7.93 7.47
C LEU A 192 -11.09 9.44 7.27
N GLN A 193 -9.95 9.98 6.87
CA GLN A 193 -9.72 11.38 6.54
C GLN A 193 -9.48 11.59 5.04
N VAL A 194 -8.93 10.59 4.36
CA VAL A 194 -8.61 10.66 2.93
C VAL A 194 -9.16 9.45 2.19
N LEU A 195 -10.01 9.68 1.19
CA LEU A 195 -10.51 8.66 0.28
C LEU A 195 -10.23 9.07 -1.16
N VAL A 196 -9.32 8.33 -1.79
CA VAL A 196 -8.98 8.49 -3.21
C VAL A 196 -9.32 7.21 -3.96
N ILE A 197 -10.34 7.25 -4.81
CA ILE A 197 -10.65 6.14 -5.72
C ILE A 197 -10.44 6.58 -7.17
N LYS A 198 -9.43 5.97 -7.79
CA LYS A 198 -9.06 6.20 -9.18
C LYS A 198 -9.78 5.20 -10.09
N GLY A 199 -10.86 5.65 -10.73
CA GLY A 199 -11.61 4.93 -11.75
C GLY A 199 -11.59 5.67 -13.09
N ASP A 200 -11.56 4.92 -14.19
CA ASP A 200 -11.63 5.46 -15.56
C ASP A 200 -13.03 5.33 -16.20
N GLY A 201 -14.01 4.82 -15.42
CA GLY A 201 -15.38 4.59 -15.89
C GLY A 201 -15.54 3.35 -16.78
N SER A 202 -14.48 2.57 -17.02
CA SER A 202 -14.54 1.36 -17.86
C SER A 202 -15.28 0.20 -17.19
N GLU A 203 -15.27 0.16 -15.86
CA GLU A 203 -15.95 -0.88 -15.08
C GLU A 203 -17.46 -0.63 -14.99
N GLU A 204 -18.24 -1.71 -15.15
CA GLU A 204 -19.69 -1.68 -15.00
C GLU A 204 -20.08 -1.38 -13.55
N ILE A 205 -20.69 -0.21 -13.33
CA ILE A 205 -21.34 0.15 -12.08
C ILE A 205 -22.85 0.16 -12.34
N PRO A 206 -23.67 -0.36 -11.42
CA PRO A 206 -25.12 -0.28 -11.55
C PRO A 206 -25.60 1.15 -11.79
N PRO A 207 -26.67 1.34 -12.58
CA PRO A 207 -27.23 2.67 -12.82
C PRO A 207 -27.56 3.39 -11.51
N ARG A 208 -27.22 4.68 -11.47
CA ARG A 208 -27.47 5.52 -10.30
C ARG A 208 -28.97 5.70 -10.04
N ARG A 209 -29.39 5.38 -8.82
CA ARG A 209 -30.76 5.51 -8.30
C ARG A 209 -30.92 6.67 -7.33
N LEU A 210 -29.86 7.03 -6.62
CA LEU A 210 -29.80 8.17 -5.69
C LEU A 210 -29.24 9.40 -6.38
N ASP A 211 -29.67 10.59 -6.01
CA ASP A 211 -29.02 11.81 -6.49
C ASP A 211 -27.66 12.06 -5.82
N ALA A 212 -26.91 13.02 -6.34
CA ALA A 212 -25.57 13.32 -5.85
C ALA A 212 -25.56 13.76 -4.37
N THR A 213 -26.56 14.53 -3.94
CA THR A 213 -26.68 15.01 -2.55
C THR A 213 -27.04 13.88 -1.60
N GLU A 214 -27.89 12.94 -2.02
CA GLU A 214 -28.20 11.72 -1.26
C GLU A 214 -26.95 10.85 -1.07
N ILE A 215 -26.14 10.69 -2.12
CA ILE A 215 -24.88 9.95 -2.04
C ILE A 215 -23.86 10.67 -1.15
N ALA A 216 -23.67 11.99 -1.31
CA ALA A 216 -22.76 12.76 -0.47
C ALA A 216 -23.14 12.65 1.03
N ARG A 217 -24.43 12.65 1.36
CA ARG A 217 -24.89 12.39 2.74
C ARG A 217 -24.56 10.98 3.23
N LEU A 218 -24.66 9.96 2.37
CA LEU A 218 -24.21 8.61 2.73
C LEU A 218 -22.71 8.61 3.03
N ILE A 219 -21.90 9.23 2.20
CA ILE A 219 -20.46 9.38 2.43
C ILE A 219 -20.19 10.02 3.80
N CYS A 220 -20.81 11.18 4.11
CA CYS A 220 -20.67 11.82 5.43
C CYS A 220 -21.09 10.93 6.61
N CYS A 221 -22.11 10.07 6.44
CA CYS A 221 -22.55 9.15 7.49
C CYS A 221 -21.57 7.99 7.70
N HIS A 222 -20.94 7.50 6.63
CA HIS A 222 -20.07 6.33 6.70
C HIS A 222 -18.60 6.66 6.95
N GLU A 223 -18.19 7.87 6.60
CA GLU A 223 -16.83 8.41 6.70
C GLU A 223 -16.87 9.80 7.38
N PRO A 224 -17.27 9.88 8.67
CA PRO A 224 -17.62 11.14 9.33
C PRO A 224 -16.43 12.09 9.60
N LYS A 225 -15.20 11.65 9.36
CA LYS A 225 -13.96 12.43 9.53
C LYS A 225 -13.28 12.73 8.18
N LEU A 226 -13.96 12.46 7.07
CA LEU A 226 -13.40 12.59 5.75
C LEU A 226 -13.17 14.07 5.41
N ASP A 227 -11.91 14.43 5.23
CA ASP A 227 -11.47 15.79 4.90
C ASP A 227 -11.14 15.93 3.42
N ASP A 228 -10.74 14.84 2.76
CA ASP A 228 -10.32 14.83 1.34
C ASP A 228 -10.97 13.66 0.60
N LEU A 229 -11.81 13.99 -0.39
CA LEU A 229 -12.51 13.04 -1.26
C LEU A 229 -12.12 13.28 -2.71
N GLU A 230 -11.40 12.32 -3.31
CA GLU A 230 -11.08 12.31 -4.73
C GLU A 230 -11.67 11.07 -5.40
N LEU A 231 -12.66 11.28 -6.27
CA LEU A 231 -13.23 10.23 -7.12
C LEU A 231 -12.98 10.61 -8.58
N THR A 232 -12.17 9.83 -9.31
CA THR A 232 -11.84 10.18 -10.72
C THR A 232 -12.85 9.64 -11.72
N ASP A 233 -13.79 8.79 -11.31
CA ASP A 233 -14.82 8.27 -12.20
C ASP A 233 -15.70 9.42 -12.70
N PRO A 234 -15.84 9.62 -14.03
CA PRO A 234 -16.65 10.71 -14.57
C PRO A 234 -18.12 10.71 -14.11
N ARG A 235 -18.65 9.54 -13.72
CA ARG A 235 -20.04 9.37 -13.25
C ARG A 235 -20.26 9.85 -11.81
N LEU A 236 -19.18 10.14 -11.08
CA LEU A 236 -19.22 10.53 -9.66
C LEU A 236 -18.71 11.96 -9.43
N GLN A 237 -18.38 12.72 -10.48
CA GLN A 237 -17.88 14.11 -10.32
C GLN A 237 -18.91 15.01 -9.64
N ASP A 238 -20.19 14.86 -9.96
CA ASP A 238 -21.26 15.63 -9.32
C ASP A 238 -21.46 15.24 -7.85
N VAL A 239 -21.05 14.04 -7.43
CA VAL A 239 -21.03 13.62 -6.01
C VAL A 239 -19.91 14.35 -5.26
N VAL A 240 -18.73 14.45 -5.85
CA VAL A 240 -17.59 15.20 -5.26
C VAL A 240 -17.96 16.67 -5.09
N GLU A 241 -18.54 17.29 -6.13
CA GLU A 241 -19.02 18.68 -6.06
C GLU A 241 -20.13 18.88 -5.01
N ALA A 242 -20.97 17.86 -4.76
CA ALA A 242 -22.01 17.92 -3.74
C ALA A 242 -21.50 17.63 -2.32
N TYR A 243 -20.28 17.12 -2.19
CA TYR A 243 -19.62 16.87 -0.91
C TYR A 243 -18.92 18.12 -0.37
N ASP A 244 -18.33 18.94 -1.25
CA ASP A 244 -17.70 20.24 -0.96
C ASP A 244 -18.70 21.32 -0.46
#